data_AF-A0A963NH68-F1
#
_entry.id   AF-A0A963NH68-F1
#
_cell.length_a   1.000
_cell.length_b   1.000
_cell.length_c   1.000
_cell.angle_alpha   90.00
_cell.angle_beta   90.00
_cell.angle_gamma   90.00
#
_symmetry.space_group_name_H-M   'P 1'
#
loop_
_entity.id
_entity.type
_entity.pdbx_description
1 polymer ?
#
loop_
_entity_poly.entity_id
_entity_poly.type
_entity_poly.pdbx_seq_one_letter_code
_entity_poly.pdbx_strand_id
1 'polypeptide(L)'
;QDRHPHDPLQPNHTFYFHVDDDRVIDAKFGGNSARWINHSCDPNCFADEVDGRIFITALRNIAAGEEINYDYGLIIDERYTPKLKAE
;
A
#
# COMPACT_ATOMS: atom_id res chain seq x y z
N GLN A 1 5.28 -15.03 -10.25
CA GLN A 1 4.17 -14.18 -10.72
C GLN A 1 4.76 -13.08 -11.57
N ASP A 2 4.26 -12.86 -12.78
CA ASP A 2 4.73 -11.76 -13.62
C ASP A 2 4.17 -10.44 -13.07
N ARG A 3 5.06 -9.47 -12.82
CA ARG A 3 4.69 -8.16 -12.27
C ARG A 3 3.80 -7.40 -13.27
N HIS A 4 2.65 -6.91 -12.81
CA HIS A 4 1.74 -6.10 -13.62
C HIS A 4 2.48 -4.87 -14.24
N PRO A 5 2.13 -4.43 -15.46
CA PRO A 5 2.82 -3.34 -16.15
C PRO A 5 2.97 -2.08 -15.28
N HIS A 6 4.22 -1.65 -15.08
CA HIS A 6 4.57 -0.44 -14.33
C HIS A 6 5.31 0.55 -15.24
N ASP A 7 5.37 1.81 -14.83
CA ASP A 7 6.16 2.82 -15.54
C ASP A 7 7.65 2.51 -15.34
N PRO A 8 8.43 2.22 -16.41
CA PRO A 8 9.85 1.92 -16.28
C PRO A 8 10.67 3.07 -15.67
N LEU A 9 10.18 4.31 -15.75
CA LEU A 9 10.82 5.49 -15.16
C LEU A 9 10.52 5.62 -13.65
N GLN A 10 9.49 4.92 -13.15
CA GLN A 10 9.11 4.90 -11.74
C GLN A 10 8.88 3.46 -11.27
N PRO A 11 9.94 2.63 -11.22
CA PRO A 11 9.81 1.19 -11.03
C PRO A 11 9.20 0.81 -9.68
N ASN A 12 9.35 1.67 -8.66
CA ASN A 12 8.90 1.42 -7.30
C ASN A 12 7.58 2.10 -6.96
N HIS A 13 7.01 2.90 -7.87
CA HIS A 13 5.73 3.55 -7.63
C HIS A 13 4.59 2.56 -7.89
N THR A 14 3.81 2.25 -6.86
CA THR A 14 2.66 1.35 -6.97
C THR A 14 1.37 2.02 -6.47
N PHE A 15 0.26 1.69 -7.12
CA PHE A 15 -1.10 2.07 -6.72
C PHE A 15 -1.98 0.83 -6.51
N TYR A 16 -1.34 -0.32 -6.29
CA TYR A 16 -2.01 -1.61 -6.21
C TYR A 16 -2.47 -1.90 -4.79
N PHE A 17 -3.75 -2.25 -4.66
CA PHE A 17 -4.28 -2.89 -3.47
C PHE A 17 -4.60 -4.34 -3.80
N HIS A 18 -4.02 -5.26 -3.03
CA HIS A 18 -4.33 -6.68 -3.13
C HIS A 18 -5.69 -6.94 -2.49
N VAL A 19 -6.61 -7.57 -3.22
CA VAL A 19 -7.94 -7.94 -2.72
C VAL A 19 -7.94 -9.41 -2.31
N ASP A 20 -7.50 -10.27 -3.23
CA ASP A 20 -7.29 -11.71 -3.01
C ASP A 20 -6.30 -12.25 -4.05
N ASP A 21 -6.00 -13.54 -3.96
CA ASP A 21 -5.01 -14.26 -4.78
C ASP A 21 -5.12 -14.02 -6.30
N ASP A 22 -6.32 -13.68 -6.80
CA ASP A 22 -6.60 -13.51 -8.22
C ASP A 22 -6.90 -12.04 -8.61
N ARG A 23 -7.10 -11.14 -7.64
CA ARG A 23 -7.62 -9.78 -7.88
C ARG A 23 -6.79 -8.69 -7.20
N VAL A 24 -6.48 -7.68 -8.00
CA VAL A 24 -5.81 -6.43 -7.58
C VAL A 24 -6.61 -5.23 -8.07
N ILE A 25 -6.72 -4.20 -7.24
CA ILE A 25 -7.25 -2.89 -7.62
C ILE A 25 -6.08 -2.02 -8.08
N ASP A 26 -6.13 -1.54 -9.32
CA ASP A 26 -5.19 -0.55 -9.84
C ASP A 26 -5.76 0.87 -9.73
N ALA A 27 -5.33 1.61 -8.70
CA ALA A 27 -5.81 2.98 -8.48
C ALA A 27 -5.18 4.03 -9.43
N LYS A 28 -4.29 3.62 -10.36
CA LYS A 28 -3.77 4.48 -11.43
C LYS A 28 -4.90 5.00 -12.33
N PHE A 29 -5.95 4.20 -12.54
CA PHE A 29 -7.08 4.53 -13.41
C PHE A 29 -8.38 4.60 -12.61
N GLY A 30 -8.89 5.82 -12.37
CA GLY A 30 -10.22 6.00 -11.77
C GLY A 30 -10.34 5.72 -10.27
N GLY A 31 -9.23 5.74 -9.52
CA GLY A 31 -9.22 5.63 -8.05
C GLY A 31 -9.63 6.92 -7.32
N ASN A 32 -9.55 6.89 -5.98
CA ASN A 32 -9.81 8.04 -5.10
C ASN A 32 -8.53 8.49 -4.35
N SER A 33 -8.68 9.36 -3.36
CA SER A 33 -7.56 9.89 -2.56
C SER A 33 -6.73 8.83 -1.83
N ALA A 34 -7.25 7.63 -1.60
CA ALA A 34 -6.54 6.57 -0.89
C ALA A 34 -5.24 6.14 -1.61
N ARG A 35 -5.13 6.38 -2.92
CA ARG A 35 -3.93 6.08 -3.71
C ARG A 35 -2.68 6.86 -3.26
N TRP A 36 -2.86 7.92 -2.49
CA TRP A 36 -1.78 8.79 -2.02
C TRP A 36 -1.32 8.47 -0.60
N ILE A 37 -1.96 7.51 0.06
CA ILE A 37 -1.60 7.12 1.42
C ILE A 37 -0.32 6.31 1.34
N ASN A 38 0.73 6.78 2.00
CA ASN A 38 2.05 6.18 1.92
C ASN A 38 2.19 4.90 2.76
N HIS A 39 3.27 4.17 2.48
CA HIS A 39 3.70 3.04 3.28
C HIS A 39 4.32 3.49 4.60
N SER A 40 4.10 2.72 5.68
CA SER A 40 4.92 2.75 6.90
C SER A 40 5.06 1.34 7.47
N CYS A 41 6.25 0.99 7.98
CA CYS A 41 6.50 -0.22 8.76
C CYS A 41 5.93 -0.16 10.19
N ASP A 42 5.60 1.04 10.68
CA ASP A 42 4.88 1.30 11.94
C ASP A 42 3.67 2.19 11.64
N PRO A 43 2.59 1.63 11.06
CA PRO A 43 1.54 2.45 10.47
C PRO A 43 0.48 2.90 11.49
N ASN A 44 -0.27 3.95 11.15
CA ASN A 44 -1.46 4.40 11.91
C ASN A 44 -2.80 3.91 11.33
N CYS A 45 -2.79 3.32 10.14
CA CYS A 45 -3.93 2.66 9.51
C CYS A 45 -3.59 1.24 9.03
N PHE A 46 -4.63 0.45 8.76
CA PHE A 46 -4.52 -0.82 8.04
C PHE A 46 -5.52 -0.87 6.88
N ALA A 47 -5.23 -1.70 5.88
CA ALA A 47 -6.14 -2.00 4.79
C ALA A 47 -7.06 -3.15 5.20
N ASP A 48 -8.37 -2.91 5.20
CA ASP A 48 -9.41 -3.87 5.57
C ASP A 48 -10.22 -4.25 4.33
N GLU A 49 -10.29 -5.54 4.03
CA GLU A 49 -11.03 -6.07 2.88
C GLU A 49 -12.43 -6.49 3.31
N VAL A 50 -13.44 -5.92 2.67
CA VAL A 50 -14.85 -6.27 2.91
C VAL A 50 -15.56 -6.41 1.56
N ASP A 51 -15.99 -7.63 1.25
CA ASP A 51 -16.77 -7.99 0.05
C ASP A 51 -16.14 -7.52 -1.28
N GLY A 52 -14.84 -7.69 -1.41
CA GLY A 52 -14.03 -7.31 -2.57
C GLY A 52 -13.67 -5.83 -2.62
N ARG A 53 -13.88 -5.08 -1.53
CA ARG A 53 -13.57 -3.65 -1.43
C ARG A 53 -12.60 -3.39 -0.31
N ILE A 54 -11.60 -2.56 -0.61
CA ILE A 54 -10.59 -2.15 0.38
C ILE A 54 -11.00 -0.84 1.06
N PHE A 55 -10.96 -0.88 2.39
CA PHE A 55 -11.16 0.26 3.28
C PHE A 55 -9.85 0.56 4.02
N ILE A 56 -9.61 1.84 4.30
CA ILE A 56 -8.49 2.25 5.15
C ILE A 56 -9.05 2.55 6.54
N THR A 57 -8.68 1.72 7.50
CA THR A 57 -9.22 1.77 8.86
C THR A 57 -8.12 2.22 9.82
N ALA A 58 -8.43 3.17 10.70
CA ALA A 58 -7.48 3.67 11.69
C ALA A 58 -7.23 2.64 12.79
N LEU A 59 -5.96 2.41 13.13
CA LEU A 59 -5.54 1.54 14.24
C LEU A 59 -5.66 2.24 15.60
N ARG A 60 -5.63 3.57 15.59
CA ARG A 60 -5.73 4.43 16.76
C ARG A 60 -6.33 5.79 16.37
N ASN A 61 -6.59 6.64 17.36
CA ASN A 61 -6.91 8.03 17.09
C ASN A 61 -5.72 8.74 16.39
N ILE A 62 -6.04 9.54 15.36
CA ILE A 62 -5.08 10.26 14.51
C ILE A 62 -5.31 11.76 14.73
N ALA A 63 -4.23 12.50 15.00
CA ALA A 63 -4.33 13.94 15.24
C ALA A 63 -4.53 14.72 13.93
N ALA A 64 -5.13 15.91 14.00
CA ALA A 64 -5.25 16.77 12.84
C ALA A 64 -3.86 17.17 12.31
N GLY A 65 -3.64 16.96 11.00
CA GLY A 65 -2.36 17.22 10.35
C GLY A 65 -1.34 16.07 10.44
N GLU A 66 -1.65 15.00 11.15
CA GLU A 66 -0.86 13.77 11.10
C GLU A 66 -1.07 13.06 9.76
N GLU A 67 0.01 12.61 9.12
CA GLU A 67 -0.06 11.86 7.86
C GLU A 67 -0.68 10.49 8.08
N ILE A 68 -1.56 10.07 7.17
CA ILE A 68 -2.14 8.73 7.15
C ILE A 68 -1.18 7.79 6.41
N ASN A 69 -0.89 6.62 6.97
CA ASN A 69 -0.04 5.60 6.36
C ASN A 69 -0.53 4.18 6.71
N TYR A 70 -0.20 3.20 5.87
CA TYR A 70 -0.52 1.78 6.10
C TYR A 70 0.64 0.87 5.66
N ASP A 71 0.61 -0.39 6.09
CA ASP A 71 1.57 -1.39 5.60
C ASP A 71 1.15 -1.87 4.21
N TYR A 72 2.03 -1.71 3.21
CA TYR A 72 1.77 -2.13 1.83
C TYR A 72 1.90 -3.66 1.66
N GLY A 73 2.42 -4.37 2.67
CA GLY A 73 2.68 -5.81 2.58
C GLY A 73 3.76 -6.14 1.55
N LEU A 74 4.74 -5.25 1.36
CA LEU A 74 5.81 -5.45 0.38
C LEU A 74 6.66 -6.68 0.78
N ILE A 75 6.54 -7.73 -0.03
CA ILE A 75 7.41 -8.90 0.07
C ILE A 75 8.65 -8.61 -0.78
N ILE A 76 9.81 -8.60 -0.14
CA ILE A 76 11.11 -8.45 -0.82
C ILE A 76 11.80 -9.80 -0.72
N ASP A 77 12.25 -10.36 -1.86
CA ASP A 77 12.95 -11.65 -1.92
C ASP A 77 14.33 -11.61 -1.24
N GLU A 78 14.88 -10.41 -1.03
CA GLU A 78 16.15 -10.17 -0.36
C GLU A 78 16.00 -10.14 1.16
N ARG A 79 17.09 -10.49 1.86
CA ARG A 79 17.12 -10.45 3.33
C ARG A 79 16.82 -9.04 3.84
N TYR A 80 15.81 -8.91 4.71
CA TYR A 80 15.51 -7.67 5.41
C TYR A 80 16.74 -7.15 6.18
N THR A 81 17.33 -6.06 5.70
CA THR A 81 18.38 -5.30 6.40
C THR A 81 17.77 -4.05 7.06
N PRO A 82 18.40 -3.48 8.11
CA PRO A 82 17.93 -2.22 8.69
C PRO A 82 17.83 -1.07 7.69
N LYS A 83 18.70 -1.07 6.67
CA LYS A 83 18.66 -0.09 5.58
C LYS A 83 17.40 -0.25 4.72
N LEU A 84 17.04 -1.49 4.39
CA LEU A 84 15.88 -1.81 3.55
C LEU A 84 14.54 -1.49 4.23
N LYS A 85 14.48 -1.50 5.56
CA LYS A 85 13.27 -1.13 6.33
C LYS A 85 13.10 0.38 6.52
N ALA A 86 14.13 1.16 6.22
CA ALA A 86 14.15 2.61 6.39
C ALA A 86 13.96 3.36 5.06
N GLU A 87 13.87 2.63 3.95
CA GLU A 87 13.49 3.10 2.61
C GLU A 87 11.98 2.91 2.42
#